data_AF-A0A7V6YEN3-F1
#
_entry.id   AF-A0A7V6YEN3-F1
#
_cell.length_a   1.000
_cell.length_b   1.000
_cell.length_c   1.000
_cell.angle_alpha   90.00
_cell.angle_beta   90.00
_cell.angle_gamma   90.00
#
_symmetry.space_group_name_H-M   'P 1'
#
loop_
_entity.id
_entity.type
_entity.pdbx_description
1 polymer ?
#
loop_
_entity_poly.entity_id
_entity_poly.type
_entity_poly.pdbx_seq_one_letter_code
_entity_poly.pdbx_strand_id
1 'polypeptide(L)'
;MLALTNGRIVTMAGTDYERGTVLIRDDKILAVGDRLDIPSEAEVLDVGGQWILPGLIDAHCHLGLYEEIYRVEGNDANETSNPLTPELRALDGINPFDEGFRDALAGGVTCVGVCPGSANVIGGACTAVKTWGSTVDRMVVKEITGMKIAFGENPKRVYGEQKKTPVTRMAVAALLRQKLAQAREYLQKRAGEAGEPVPVDYGLEQLSLVLRREIPLRAHAHRADDIMTALRLAREFQVPLVIEHCTEGHLLAEELQAAGVPAVVGPGLTSRAKVELKERTFKTPGVLARAGVKVALCTDHPEVPIQYLSLCAALAVR
;
A
#
# COMPACT_ATOMS: atom_id res chain seq x y z
N MET A 1 27.21 -18.60 1.44
CA MET A 1 26.09 -19.19 0.67
C MET A 1 25.28 -20.06 1.64
N LEU A 2 23.95 -20.09 1.51
CA LEU A 2 23.06 -20.85 2.40
C LEU A 2 22.19 -21.81 1.58
N ALA A 3 21.99 -23.03 2.08
CA ALA A 3 21.11 -24.04 1.51
C ALA A 3 20.07 -24.46 2.54
N LEU A 4 18.80 -24.15 2.30
CA LEU A 4 17.68 -24.65 3.10
C LEU A 4 17.22 -25.97 2.50
N THR A 5 17.44 -27.09 3.17
CA THR A 5 17.14 -28.44 2.63
C THR A 5 15.92 -29.06 3.29
N ASN A 6 15.31 -30.05 2.63
CA ASN A 6 14.20 -30.83 3.16
C ASN A 6 12.97 -29.97 3.55
N GLY A 7 12.69 -28.91 2.79
CA GLY A 7 11.52 -28.03 2.99
C GLY A 7 10.34 -28.37 2.10
N ARG A 8 9.13 -28.09 2.58
CA ARG A 8 7.90 -28.01 1.77
C ARG A 8 7.80 -26.62 1.17
N ILE A 9 8.18 -26.47 -0.09
CA ILE A 9 8.37 -25.17 -0.74
C ILE A 9 7.13 -24.81 -1.55
N VAL A 10 6.51 -23.67 -1.21
CA VAL A 10 5.43 -23.07 -2.00
C VAL A 10 6.00 -21.85 -2.71
N THR A 11 6.08 -21.88 -4.03
CA THR A 11 6.81 -20.86 -4.82
C THR A 11 5.95 -19.65 -5.17
N MET A 12 4.62 -19.80 -5.20
CA MET A 12 3.65 -18.79 -5.64
C MET A 12 3.80 -18.32 -7.10
N ALA A 13 4.69 -18.93 -7.89
CA ALA A 13 4.96 -18.52 -9.27
C ALA A 13 5.22 -19.68 -10.25
N GLY A 14 5.28 -20.92 -9.76
CA GLY A 14 5.57 -22.09 -10.58
C GLY A 14 5.35 -23.39 -9.83
N THR A 15 6.34 -24.28 -9.90
CA THR A 15 6.28 -25.62 -9.29
C THR A 15 6.52 -25.55 -7.79
N ASP A 16 5.65 -26.19 -7.01
CA ASP A 16 5.85 -26.41 -5.59
C ASP A 16 6.57 -27.74 -5.34
N TYR A 17 7.29 -27.83 -4.22
CA TYR A 17 8.12 -28.99 -3.88
C TYR A 17 7.75 -29.53 -2.50
N GLU A 18 7.25 -30.77 -2.44
CA GLU A 18 6.95 -31.45 -1.16
C GLU A 18 8.20 -31.73 -0.31
N ARG A 19 9.35 -31.86 -0.96
CA ARG A 19 10.67 -31.98 -0.33
C ARG A 19 11.71 -31.38 -1.26
N GLY A 20 12.02 -30.11 -1.04
CA GLY A 20 12.95 -29.35 -1.87
C GLY A 20 14.09 -28.70 -1.10
N THR A 21 14.96 -28.04 -1.87
CA THR A 21 16.07 -27.23 -1.42
C THR A 21 15.96 -25.82 -2.01
N VAL A 22 16.23 -24.80 -1.20
CA VAL A 22 16.44 -23.41 -1.65
C VAL A 22 17.91 -23.05 -1.47
N LEU A 23 18.59 -22.71 -2.56
CA LEU A 23 19.95 -22.17 -2.54
C LEU A 23 19.89 -20.65 -2.55
N ILE A 24 20.62 -20.03 -1.64
CA ILE A 24 20.67 -18.59 -1.43
C ILE A 24 22.13 -18.14 -1.53
N ARG A 25 22.37 -17.14 -2.38
CA ARG A 25 23.67 -16.47 -2.52
C ARG A 25 23.45 -15.00 -2.24
N ASP A 26 24.19 -14.49 -1.25
CA ASP A 26 24.06 -13.12 -0.76
C ASP A 26 22.61 -12.81 -0.36
N ASP A 27 21.97 -11.85 -1.02
CA ASP A 27 20.60 -11.38 -0.76
C ASP A 27 19.56 -11.98 -1.72
N LYS A 28 19.94 -12.97 -2.55
CA LYS A 28 19.10 -13.51 -3.62
C LYS A 28 18.99 -15.03 -3.60
N ILE A 29 17.83 -15.50 -4.02
CA ILE A 29 17.59 -16.91 -4.32
C ILE A 29 18.36 -17.25 -5.59
N LEU A 30 19.27 -18.22 -5.49
CA LEU A 30 20.06 -18.73 -6.61
C LEU A 30 19.30 -19.83 -7.36
N ALA A 31 18.69 -20.77 -6.64
CA ALA A 31 17.95 -21.89 -7.21
C ALA A 31 16.94 -22.49 -6.22
N VAL A 32 15.91 -23.14 -6.75
CA VAL A 32 14.90 -23.91 -5.99
C VAL A 32 14.66 -25.23 -6.72
N GLY A 33 14.66 -26.36 -6.02
CA GLY A 33 14.48 -27.68 -6.64
C GLY A 33 14.51 -28.85 -5.67
N ASP A 34 14.08 -30.03 -6.11
CA ASP A 34 14.11 -31.30 -5.35
C ASP A 34 15.47 -32.01 -5.40
N ARG A 35 16.28 -31.73 -6.43
CA ARG A 35 17.59 -32.35 -6.71
C ARG A 35 18.62 -31.30 -7.11
N LEU A 36 18.95 -30.40 -6.19
CA LEU A 36 20.01 -29.41 -6.39
C LEU A 36 21.35 -29.94 -5.89
N ASP A 37 22.39 -29.75 -6.70
CA ASP A 37 23.77 -29.91 -6.25
C ASP A 37 24.09 -28.77 -5.28
N ILE A 38 24.32 -29.11 -4.01
CA ILE A 38 24.65 -28.13 -2.97
C ILE A 38 26.16 -27.90 -3.01
N PRO A 39 26.64 -26.67 -3.26
CA PRO A 39 28.07 -26.37 -3.25
C PRO A 39 28.68 -26.65 -1.88
N SER A 40 29.91 -27.17 -1.86
CA SER A 40 30.60 -27.58 -0.62
C SER A 40 30.81 -26.44 0.38
N GLU A 41 30.85 -25.20 -0.09
CA GLU A 41 30.99 -23.98 0.69
C GLU A 41 29.66 -23.42 1.22
N ALA A 42 28.53 -24.04 0.86
CA ALA A 42 27.23 -23.63 1.36
C ALA A 42 27.04 -24.11 2.80
N GLU A 43 26.60 -23.20 3.66
CA GLU A 43 26.03 -23.57 4.95
C GLU A 43 24.71 -24.31 4.70
N VAL A 44 24.57 -25.52 5.26
CA VAL A 44 23.38 -26.35 5.06
C VAL A 44 22.52 -26.31 6.31
N LEU A 45 21.27 -25.87 6.15
CA LEU A 45 20.24 -25.88 7.18
C LEU A 45 19.11 -26.83 6.74
N ASP A 46 19.01 -27.98 7.40
CA ASP A 46 17.86 -28.88 7.25
C ASP A 46 16.65 -28.29 8.00
N VAL A 47 15.59 -27.95 7.26
CA VAL A 47 14.37 -27.37 7.85
C VAL A 47 13.35 -28.42 8.29
N GLY A 48 13.70 -29.71 8.28
CA GLY A 48 12.93 -30.77 8.94
C GLY A 48 11.52 -30.99 8.38
N GLY A 49 11.28 -30.72 7.10
CA GLY A 49 9.96 -30.82 6.47
C GLY A 49 9.05 -29.61 6.71
N GLN A 50 9.56 -28.52 7.30
CA GLN A 50 8.80 -27.29 7.51
C GLN A 50 8.46 -26.60 6.19
N TRP A 51 7.48 -25.70 6.24
CA TRP A 51 7.05 -24.90 5.11
C TRP A 51 8.05 -23.78 4.83
N ILE A 52 8.40 -23.61 3.55
CA ILE A 52 9.17 -22.48 3.04
C ILE A 52 8.25 -21.73 2.09
N LEU A 53 7.94 -20.47 2.43
CA LEU A 53 7.15 -19.57 1.61
C LEU A 53 7.93 -18.27 1.36
N PRO A 54 7.66 -17.56 0.26
CA PRO A 54 8.00 -16.16 0.14
C PRO A 54 7.46 -15.40 1.35
N GLY A 55 8.25 -14.47 1.87
CA GLY A 55 7.78 -13.59 2.94
C GLY A 55 6.56 -12.78 2.47
N LEU A 56 5.56 -12.66 3.33
CA LEU A 56 4.32 -11.97 3.02
C LEU A 56 4.59 -10.47 2.81
N ILE A 57 3.73 -9.86 1.98
CA ILE A 57 3.77 -8.44 1.66
C ILE A 57 2.43 -7.82 2.07
N ASP A 58 2.46 -6.92 3.05
CA ASP A 58 1.29 -6.07 3.30
C ASP A 58 1.32 -4.88 2.34
N ALA A 59 0.32 -4.76 1.47
CA ALA A 59 0.32 -3.73 0.45
C ALA A 59 -0.03 -2.33 1.00
N HIS A 60 -0.67 -2.23 2.17
CA HIS A 60 -1.09 -0.97 2.76
C HIS A 60 -1.13 -1.02 4.28
N CYS A 61 -0.28 -0.25 4.93
CA CYS A 61 -0.35 -0.04 6.36
C CYS A 61 0.26 1.32 6.76
N HIS A 62 0.29 1.57 8.06
CA HIS A 62 0.90 2.74 8.69
C HIS A 62 2.06 2.37 9.61
N LEU A 63 2.62 1.16 9.45
CA LEU A 63 3.71 0.64 10.28
C LEU A 63 4.89 1.61 10.39
N GLY A 64 5.34 1.89 11.62
CA GLY A 64 6.39 2.87 11.92
C GLY A 64 5.98 4.35 11.79
N LEU A 65 4.87 4.68 11.11
CA LEU A 65 4.23 6.02 11.17
C LEU A 65 3.20 6.10 12.30
N TYR A 66 2.56 4.98 12.57
CA TYR A 66 1.62 4.80 13.66
C TYR A 66 2.15 3.63 14.48
N GLU A 67 2.94 3.96 15.50
CA GLU A 67 3.68 2.99 16.30
C GLU A 67 2.76 2.08 17.12
N GLU A 68 3.19 0.84 17.38
CA GLU A 68 2.41 -0.18 18.10
C GLU A 68 2.04 0.29 19.52
N ILE A 69 2.99 0.89 20.23
CA ILE A 69 2.75 1.50 21.55
C ILE A 69 2.23 2.93 21.34
N TYR A 70 1.02 3.04 20.80
CA TYR A 70 0.52 4.33 20.38
C TYR A 70 0.21 5.29 21.53
N ARG A 71 0.63 6.53 21.33
CA ARG A 71 0.06 7.77 21.88
C ARG A 71 0.14 8.85 20.80
N VAL A 72 -0.16 10.10 21.14
CA VAL A 72 -0.04 11.22 20.18
C VAL A 72 1.40 11.35 19.68
N GLU A 73 2.37 11.00 20.53
CA GLU A 73 3.81 11.06 20.26
C GLU A 73 4.29 10.07 19.19
N GLY A 74 3.58 8.95 18.97
CA GLY A 74 3.93 7.91 18.01
C GLY A 74 2.98 7.82 16.81
N ASN A 75 2.26 8.91 16.51
CA ASN A 75 1.31 8.96 15.40
C ASN A 75 1.63 10.12 14.44
N ASP A 76 2.53 9.85 13.50
CA ASP A 76 2.93 10.71 12.39
C ASP A 76 2.19 10.38 11.09
N ALA A 77 1.16 9.53 11.15
CA ALA A 77 0.48 9.02 9.96
C ALA A 77 -0.39 10.06 9.24
N ASN A 78 -0.83 11.13 9.90
CA ASN A 78 -1.73 12.14 9.29
C ASN A 78 -1.33 13.58 9.66
N GLU A 79 -0.83 14.33 8.67
CA GLU A 79 -0.61 15.78 8.78
C GLU A 79 -1.93 16.55 8.53
N THR A 80 -2.73 16.72 9.58
CA THR A 80 -4.10 17.27 9.45
C THR A 80 -4.18 18.80 9.40
N SER A 81 -3.05 19.53 9.38
CA SER A 81 -3.06 20.99 9.30
C SER A 81 -3.56 21.51 7.94
N ASN A 82 -3.34 20.75 6.86
CA ASN A 82 -3.69 21.08 5.47
C ASN A 82 -4.29 19.86 4.74
N PRO A 83 -5.45 19.96 4.06
CA PRO A 83 -6.06 18.83 3.32
C PRO A 83 -5.28 18.37 2.08
N LEU A 84 -4.29 19.14 1.64
CA LEU A 84 -3.50 18.89 0.44
C LEU A 84 -2.01 18.99 0.80
N THR A 85 -1.41 17.86 1.13
CA THR A 85 0.01 17.74 1.51
C THR A 85 0.78 16.81 0.58
N PRO A 86 0.72 17.02 -0.77
CA PRO A 86 1.42 16.16 -1.71
C PRO A 86 2.91 16.05 -1.45
N GLU A 87 3.56 17.09 -0.92
CA GLU A 87 5.00 17.21 -0.63
C GLU A 87 5.55 16.25 0.42
N LEU A 88 4.68 15.65 1.24
CA LEU A 88 5.08 14.78 2.34
C LEU A 88 5.44 13.38 1.85
N ARG A 89 6.28 12.70 2.63
CA ARG A 89 6.73 11.33 2.35
C ARG A 89 6.56 10.48 3.60
N ALA A 90 5.93 9.32 3.45
CA ALA A 90 5.90 8.32 4.52
C ALA A 90 7.32 7.98 5.01
N LEU A 91 8.29 7.90 4.10
CA LEU A 91 9.70 7.65 4.40
C LEU A 91 10.22 8.49 5.58
N ASP A 92 9.84 9.76 5.64
CA ASP A 92 10.43 10.74 6.55
C ASP A 92 9.86 10.64 7.99
N GLY A 93 8.78 9.88 8.19
CA GLY A 93 8.16 9.67 9.51
C GLY A 93 8.27 8.24 10.03
N ILE A 94 8.84 7.30 9.27
CA ILE A 94 8.94 5.90 9.72
C ILE A 94 9.98 5.79 10.84
N ASN A 95 9.54 5.36 12.02
CA ASN A 95 10.41 4.89 13.09
C ASN A 95 10.80 3.41 12.86
N PRO A 96 12.06 3.10 12.47
CA PRO A 96 12.48 1.71 12.20
C PRO A 96 12.56 0.83 13.46
N PHE A 97 12.44 1.42 14.66
CA PHE A 97 12.49 0.71 15.94
C PHE A 97 11.13 0.46 16.58
N ASP A 98 10.04 0.85 15.90
CA ASP A 98 8.68 0.47 16.27
C ASP A 98 8.58 -1.07 16.47
N GLU A 99 7.94 -1.48 17.57
CA GLU A 99 7.74 -2.89 17.89
C GLU A 99 6.94 -3.63 16.81
N GLY A 100 6.06 -2.91 16.10
CA GLY A 100 5.30 -3.45 14.99
C GLY A 100 6.19 -4.10 13.91
N PHE A 101 7.42 -3.62 13.69
CA PHE A 101 8.33 -4.26 12.72
C PHE A 101 8.77 -5.66 13.17
N ARG A 102 8.95 -5.88 14.48
CA ARG A 102 9.25 -7.21 15.04
C ARG A 102 8.04 -8.12 14.94
N ASP A 103 6.86 -7.60 15.22
CA ASP A 103 5.60 -8.32 15.08
C ASP A 103 5.35 -8.75 13.63
N ALA A 104 5.62 -7.86 12.67
CA ALA A 104 5.52 -8.16 11.25
C ALA A 104 6.39 -9.36 10.87
N LEU A 105 7.67 -9.35 11.28
CA LEU A 105 8.59 -10.47 11.04
C LEU A 105 8.12 -11.77 11.71
N ALA A 106 7.65 -11.69 12.96
CA ALA A 106 7.12 -12.85 13.68
C ALA A 106 5.87 -13.44 12.99
N GLY A 107 5.05 -12.61 12.33
CA GLY A 107 3.92 -13.02 11.50
C GLY A 107 4.28 -13.44 10.07
N GLY A 108 5.57 -13.42 9.70
CA GLY A 108 6.04 -13.76 8.36
C GLY A 108 5.88 -12.65 7.31
N VAL A 109 5.56 -11.42 7.72
CA VAL A 109 5.51 -10.22 6.87
C VAL A 109 6.91 -9.63 6.76
N THR A 110 7.47 -9.67 5.54
CA THR A 110 8.87 -9.25 5.29
C THR A 110 8.98 -7.93 4.54
N CYS A 111 7.88 -7.44 3.99
CA CYS A 111 7.81 -6.20 3.24
C CYS A 111 6.44 -5.55 3.46
N VAL A 112 6.42 -4.23 3.58
CA VAL A 112 5.19 -3.47 3.78
C VAL A 112 5.17 -2.22 2.90
N GLY A 113 3.97 -1.86 2.43
CA GLY A 113 3.68 -0.57 1.80
C GLY A 113 3.18 0.43 2.83
N VAL A 114 4.08 1.24 3.37
CA VAL A 114 3.75 2.28 4.34
C VAL A 114 3.20 3.51 3.62
N CYS A 115 2.01 3.95 4.02
CA CYS A 115 1.35 5.12 3.46
C CYS A 115 0.94 6.09 4.57
N PRO A 116 0.83 7.39 4.26
CA PRO A 116 0.03 8.29 5.09
C PRO A 116 -1.40 7.73 5.27
N GLY A 117 -2.09 8.18 6.31
CA GLY A 117 -3.46 7.80 6.61
C GLY A 117 -4.47 8.35 5.59
N SER A 118 -5.72 8.51 6.03
CA SER A 118 -6.84 8.90 5.17
C SER A 118 -7.56 10.17 5.66
N ALA A 119 -6.91 10.94 6.53
CA ALA A 119 -7.42 12.24 6.95
C ALA A 119 -7.43 13.25 5.80
N ASN A 120 -6.43 13.24 4.92
CA ASN A 120 -6.26 14.28 3.90
C ASN A 120 -6.85 13.88 2.56
N VAL A 121 -7.25 14.87 1.74
CA VAL A 121 -7.62 14.62 0.34
C VAL A 121 -6.40 14.14 -0.44
N ILE A 122 -5.24 14.76 -0.21
CA ILE A 122 -3.92 14.27 -0.64
C ILE A 122 -3.05 14.20 0.61
N GLY A 123 -2.64 12.99 1.00
CA GLY A 123 -1.90 12.74 2.24
C GLY A 123 -0.38 12.68 2.10
N GLY A 124 0.13 12.53 0.87
CA GLY A 124 1.57 12.42 0.59
C GLY A 124 1.98 11.08 -0.02
N ALA A 125 3.28 10.93 -0.28
CA ALA A 125 3.86 9.77 -0.93
C ALA A 125 3.96 8.54 0.00
N CYS A 126 3.59 7.37 -0.51
CA CYS A 126 3.80 6.08 0.14
C CYS A 126 5.17 5.49 -0.19
N THR A 127 5.71 4.63 0.68
CA THR A 127 7.03 3.99 0.55
C THR A 127 6.92 2.47 0.76
N ALA A 128 7.71 1.67 0.05
CA ALA A 128 7.85 0.24 0.35
C ALA A 128 9.14 -0.01 1.11
N VAL A 129 9.04 -0.70 2.25
CA VAL A 129 10.18 -1.04 3.12
C VAL A 129 10.16 -2.53 3.49
N LYS A 130 11.34 -3.11 3.66
CA LYS A 130 11.53 -4.38 4.37
C LYS A 130 11.23 -4.16 5.85
N THR A 131 10.78 -5.21 6.53
CA THR A 131 10.45 -5.13 7.96
C THR A 131 11.65 -5.32 8.88
N TRP A 132 12.86 -5.36 8.32
CA TRP A 132 14.11 -5.47 9.07
C TRP A 132 15.16 -4.49 8.56
N GLY A 133 15.80 -3.77 9.47
CA GLY A 133 16.93 -2.90 9.18
C GLY A 133 17.28 -2.00 10.37
N SER A 134 18.47 -1.40 10.35
CA SER A 134 18.94 -0.50 11.40
C SER A 134 18.58 0.97 11.17
N THR A 135 18.23 1.32 9.92
CA THR A 135 17.76 2.64 9.50
C THR A 135 16.73 2.45 8.41
N VAL A 136 15.82 3.41 8.25
CA VAL A 136 14.79 3.34 7.21
C VAL A 136 15.43 3.25 5.82
N ASP A 137 16.53 3.96 5.54
CA ASP A 137 17.25 3.91 4.25
C ASP A 137 17.70 2.51 3.87
N ARG A 138 18.10 1.69 4.86
CA ARG A 138 18.50 0.30 4.65
C ARG A 138 17.31 -0.64 4.49
N MET A 139 16.12 -0.21 4.90
CA MET A 139 14.87 -0.95 4.76
C MET A 139 14.19 -0.66 3.42
N VAL A 140 14.44 0.50 2.80
CA VAL A 140 13.76 0.90 1.56
C VAL A 140 13.93 -0.13 0.45
N VAL A 141 12.79 -0.59 -0.07
CA VAL A 141 12.70 -1.34 -1.33
C VAL A 141 12.39 -0.39 -2.48
N LYS A 142 11.49 0.58 -2.24
CA LYS A 142 11.15 1.65 -3.20
C LYS A 142 10.69 2.89 -2.45
N GLU A 143 11.39 4.01 -2.66
CA GLU A 143 11.13 5.27 -1.95
C GLU A 143 9.70 5.80 -2.17
N ILE A 144 9.22 5.80 -3.41
CA ILE A 144 7.89 6.27 -3.76
C ILE A 144 7.14 5.19 -4.53
N THR A 145 6.08 4.67 -3.91
CA THR A 145 5.23 3.62 -4.48
C THR A 145 3.89 4.14 -5.01
N GLY A 146 3.52 5.37 -4.64
CA GLY A 146 2.29 6.03 -5.05
C GLY A 146 1.98 7.25 -4.20
N MET A 147 1.00 8.05 -4.64
CA MET A 147 0.52 9.23 -3.93
C MET A 147 -0.80 8.90 -3.22
N LYS A 148 -0.83 8.96 -1.88
CA LYS A 148 -2.02 8.67 -1.08
C LYS A 148 -3.06 9.77 -1.25
N ILE A 149 -4.27 9.39 -1.62
CA ILE A 149 -5.45 10.26 -1.65
C ILE A 149 -6.61 9.58 -0.93
N ALA A 150 -7.58 10.35 -0.43
CA ALA A 150 -8.74 9.81 0.26
C ALA A 150 -10.07 10.43 -0.19
N PHE A 151 -11.09 9.56 -0.22
CA PHE A 151 -12.50 9.87 -0.43
C PHE A 151 -13.31 9.44 0.80
N GLY A 152 -14.64 9.57 0.74
CA GLY A 152 -15.51 9.07 1.79
C GLY A 152 -15.59 9.95 3.04
N GLU A 153 -15.88 9.31 4.17
CA GLU A 153 -16.19 9.96 5.45
C GLU A 153 -14.97 10.60 6.11
N ASN A 154 -13.80 9.97 6.03
CA ASN A 154 -12.61 10.37 6.79
C ASN A 154 -12.18 11.83 6.51
N PRO A 155 -11.90 12.25 5.26
CA PRO A 155 -11.43 13.61 5.01
C PRO A 155 -12.48 14.66 5.37
N LYS A 156 -13.75 14.40 5.04
CA LYS A 156 -14.80 15.37 5.38
C LYS A 156 -15.09 15.49 6.88
N ARG A 157 -14.84 14.42 7.64
CA ARG A 157 -15.03 14.41 9.10
C ARG A 157 -13.90 15.17 9.78
N VAL A 158 -12.64 14.84 9.48
CA VAL A 158 -11.46 15.46 10.11
C VAL A 158 -11.46 16.97 9.90
N TYR A 159 -11.61 17.45 8.66
CA TYR A 159 -11.62 18.89 8.41
C TYR A 159 -12.93 19.55 8.86
N GLY A 160 -14.05 18.83 8.84
CA GLY A 160 -15.33 19.32 9.38
C GLY A 160 -15.28 19.60 10.89
N GLU A 161 -14.67 18.72 11.67
CA GLU A 161 -14.43 18.93 13.12
C GLU A 161 -13.55 20.16 13.36
N GLN A 162 -12.59 20.43 12.47
CA GLN A 162 -11.75 21.63 12.49
C GLN A 162 -12.40 22.89 11.89
N LYS A 163 -13.66 22.81 11.41
CA LYS A 163 -14.35 23.89 10.68
C LYS A 163 -13.59 24.37 9.44
N LYS A 164 -12.87 23.46 8.77
CA LYS A 164 -12.09 23.68 7.55
C LYS A 164 -12.69 22.91 6.38
N THR A 165 -12.33 23.31 5.16
CA THR A 165 -12.63 22.52 3.94
C THR A 165 -11.71 21.31 3.88
N PRO A 166 -12.17 20.12 3.42
CA PRO A 166 -13.51 19.78 2.94
C PRO A 166 -14.48 19.29 4.03
N VAL A 167 -15.78 19.55 3.84
CA VAL A 167 -16.86 18.99 4.70
C VAL A 167 -17.88 18.15 3.92
N THR A 168 -17.64 17.97 2.62
CA THR A 168 -18.51 17.23 1.69
C THR A 168 -17.68 16.40 0.71
N ARG A 169 -18.25 15.30 0.19
CA ARG A 169 -17.63 14.50 -0.88
C ARG A 169 -17.35 15.32 -2.15
N MET A 170 -18.23 16.25 -2.48
CA MET A 170 -18.04 17.16 -3.61
C MET A 170 -16.81 18.07 -3.42
N ALA A 171 -16.57 18.56 -2.20
CA ALA A 171 -15.39 19.36 -1.90
C ALA A 171 -14.11 18.53 -1.97
N VAL A 172 -14.13 17.28 -1.48
CA VAL A 172 -13.00 16.33 -1.63
C VAL A 172 -12.64 16.15 -3.10
N ALA A 173 -13.61 15.83 -3.96
CA ALA A 173 -13.38 15.63 -5.39
C ALA A 173 -12.93 16.92 -6.09
N ALA A 174 -13.48 18.07 -5.72
CA ALA A 174 -13.12 19.37 -6.29
C ALA A 174 -11.67 19.76 -5.94
N LEU A 175 -11.26 19.59 -4.68
CA LEU A 175 -9.90 19.90 -4.24
C LEU A 175 -8.85 19.04 -4.95
N LEU A 176 -9.09 17.73 -5.05
CA LEU A 176 -8.18 16.83 -5.78
C LEU A 176 -8.08 17.22 -7.26
N ARG A 177 -9.21 17.48 -7.92
CA ARG A 177 -9.24 17.94 -9.32
C ARG A 177 -8.45 19.22 -9.51
N GLN A 178 -8.65 20.21 -8.63
CA GLN A 178 -7.95 21.49 -8.69
C GLN A 178 -6.43 21.30 -8.55
N LYS A 179 -5.98 20.50 -7.58
CA LYS A 179 -4.56 20.30 -7.33
C LYS A 179 -3.88 19.52 -8.46
N LEU A 180 -4.55 18.53 -9.05
CA LEU A 180 -4.05 17.83 -10.26
C LEU A 180 -4.00 18.75 -11.48
N ALA A 181 -4.97 19.64 -11.65
CA ALA A 181 -4.94 20.64 -12.72
C ALA A 181 -3.77 21.62 -12.56
N GLN A 182 -3.52 22.09 -11.33
CA GLN A 182 -2.36 22.92 -10.99
C GLN A 182 -1.04 22.20 -11.29
N ALA A 183 -0.91 20.91 -10.92
CA ALA A 183 0.28 20.12 -11.22
C ALA A 183 0.50 19.94 -12.72
N ARG A 184 -0.57 19.78 -13.52
CA ARG A 184 -0.48 19.71 -14.98
C ARG A 184 -0.01 21.02 -15.60
N GLU A 185 -0.55 22.14 -15.13
CA GLU A 185 -0.10 23.48 -15.57
C GLU A 185 1.37 23.70 -15.20
N TYR A 186 1.76 23.34 -13.98
CA TYR A 186 3.14 23.40 -13.52
C TYR A 186 4.09 22.58 -14.41
N LEU A 187 3.73 21.33 -14.70
CA LEU A 187 4.51 20.44 -15.57
C LEU A 187 4.65 21.02 -16.99
N GLN A 188 3.59 21.62 -17.53
CA GLN A 188 3.64 22.27 -18.84
C GLN A 188 4.56 23.50 -18.86
N LYS A 189 4.48 24.36 -17.82
CA LYS A 189 5.35 25.53 -17.71
C LYS A 189 6.82 25.14 -17.56
N ARG A 190 7.11 24.10 -16.77
CA ARG A 190 8.46 23.54 -16.58
C ARG A 190 9.07 22.97 -17.86
N ALA A 191 8.25 22.46 -18.77
CA ALA A 191 8.69 21.89 -20.05
C ALA A 191 8.88 22.94 -21.16
N GLY A 192 8.39 24.17 -20.98
CA GLY A 192 8.51 25.23 -21.98
C GLY A 192 9.94 25.80 -22.07
N GLU A 193 10.41 26.03 -23.29
CA GLU A 193 11.79 26.52 -23.56
C GLU A 193 11.95 28.05 -23.45
N ALA A 194 10.86 28.82 -23.35
CA ALA A 194 10.90 30.28 -23.36
C ALA A 194 10.02 30.88 -22.25
N GLY A 195 10.63 31.17 -21.10
CA GLY A 195 9.97 31.82 -19.96
C GLY A 195 10.91 32.01 -18.78
N GLU A 196 10.47 32.79 -17.79
CA GLU A 196 11.16 32.88 -16.49
C GLU A 196 11.26 31.49 -15.84
N PRO A 197 12.35 31.19 -15.11
CA PRO A 197 12.49 29.93 -14.40
C PRO A 197 11.30 29.70 -13.46
N VAL A 198 10.53 28.64 -13.70
CA VAL A 198 9.43 28.25 -12.80
C VAL A 198 10.06 27.77 -11.49
N PRO A 199 9.76 28.41 -10.34
CA PRO A 199 10.28 27.98 -9.05
C PRO A 199 9.86 26.54 -8.72
N VAL A 200 10.71 25.81 -8.01
CA VAL A 200 10.40 24.44 -7.58
C VAL A 200 9.27 24.48 -6.55
N ASP A 201 8.18 23.77 -6.82
CA ASP A 201 7.15 23.44 -5.84
C ASP A 201 7.20 21.93 -5.58
N TYR A 202 7.67 21.52 -4.40
CA TYR A 202 7.88 20.11 -4.07
C TYR A 202 6.60 19.27 -4.13
N GLY A 203 5.45 19.86 -3.81
CA GLY A 203 4.16 19.19 -3.89
C GLY A 203 3.74 18.96 -5.36
N LEU A 204 3.94 19.95 -6.22
CA LEU A 204 3.65 19.82 -7.65
C LEU A 204 4.69 18.94 -8.37
N GLU A 205 5.95 18.90 -7.93
CA GLU A 205 6.96 17.95 -8.40
C GLU A 205 6.53 16.50 -8.13
N GLN A 206 6.08 16.19 -6.91
CA GLN A 206 5.62 14.84 -6.59
C GLN A 206 4.33 14.46 -7.34
N LEU A 207 3.38 15.39 -7.49
CA LEU A 207 2.20 15.15 -8.33
C LEU A 207 2.54 15.02 -9.82
N SER A 208 3.64 15.62 -10.27
CA SER A 208 4.13 15.43 -11.64
C SER A 208 4.56 13.99 -11.90
N LEU A 209 5.06 13.25 -10.89
CA LEU A 209 5.33 11.80 -11.00
C LEU A 209 4.05 11.01 -11.36
N VAL A 210 2.90 11.41 -10.78
CA VAL A 210 1.60 10.81 -11.07
C VAL A 210 1.16 11.13 -12.51
N LEU A 211 1.29 12.40 -12.92
CA LEU A 211 0.91 12.86 -14.26
C LEU A 211 1.79 12.25 -15.37
N ARG A 212 3.08 12.02 -15.08
CA ARG A 212 4.01 11.27 -15.96
C ARG A 212 3.82 9.76 -15.88
N ARG A 213 2.88 9.27 -15.06
CA ARG A 213 2.51 7.86 -14.90
C ARG A 213 3.64 6.99 -14.34
N GLU A 214 4.58 7.59 -13.61
CA GLU A 214 5.69 6.91 -12.94
C GLU A 214 5.24 6.22 -11.64
N ILE A 215 4.22 6.80 -10.99
CA ILE A 215 3.61 6.29 -9.77
C ILE A 215 2.08 6.41 -9.85
N PRO A 216 1.30 5.50 -9.24
CA PRO A 216 -0.15 5.60 -9.17
C PRO A 216 -0.64 6.56 -8.08
N LEU A 217 -1.87 7.05 -8.25
CA LEU A 217 -2.69 7.46 -7.11
C LEU A 217 -3.08 6.21 -6.30
N ARG A 218 -2.96 6.27 -4.98
CA ARG A 218 -3.36 5.23 -4.02
C ARG A 218 -4.60 5.73 -3.29
N ALA A 219 -5.79 5.33 -3.75
CA ALA A 219 -7.04 5.96 -3.35
C ALA A 219 -7.79 5.20 -2.26
N HIS A 220 -7.78 5.75 -1.04
CA HIS A 220 -8.69 5.32 0.02
C HIS A 220 -10.14 5.58 -0.40
N ALA A 221 -10.91 4.51 -0.63
CA ALA A 221 -12.32 4.59 -0.94
C ALA A 221 -13.07 3.34 -0.47
N HIS A 222 -14.12 3.54 0.32
CA HIS A 222 -14.95 2.46 0.84
C HIS A 222 -16.22 2.24 0.01
N ARG A 223 -17.06 3.27 -0.14
CA ARG A 223 -18.33 3.19 -0.84
C ARG A 223 -18.18 3.15 -2.36
N ALA A 224 -19.14 2.51 -3.02
CA ALA A 224 -19.20 2.39 -4.47
C ALA A 224 -19.16 3.75 -5.19
N ASP A 225 -19.88 4.76 -4.70
CA ASP A 225 -19.88 6.11 -5.30
C ASP A 225 -18.56 6.86 -5.12
N ASP A 226 -17.86 6.64 -4.01
CA ASP A 226 -16.51 7.15 -3.77
C ASP A 226 -15.49 6.47 -4.71
N ILE A 227 -15.56 5.14 -4.87
CA ILE A 227 -14.73 4.37 -5.83
C ILE A 227 -14.96 4.87 -7.25
N MET A 228 -16.22 5.01 -7.69
CA MET A 228 -16.55 5.52 -9.02
C MET A 228 -16.09 6.97 -9.22
N THR A 229 -16.02 7.78 -8.17
CA THR A 229 -15.46 9.13 -8.23
C THR A 229 -13.95 9.08 -8.47
N ALA A 230 -13.23 8.21 -7.76
CA ALA A 230 -11.80 8.00 -7.99
C ALA A 230 -11.52 7.54 -9.43
N LEU A 231 -12.31 6.59 -9.95
CA LEU A 231 -12.21 6.13 -11.35
C LEU A 231 -12.47 7.25 -12.36
N ARG A 232 -13.48 8.11 -12.12
CA ARG A 232 -13.75 9.28 -12.99
C ARG A 232 -12.58 10.25 -13.02
N LEU A 233 -12.01 10.58 -11.86
CA LEU A 233 -10.86 11.50 -11.76
C LEU A 233 -9.60 10.90 -12.41
N ALA A 234 -9.34 9.61 -12.19
CA ALA A 234 -8.21 8.94 -12.84
C ALA A 234 -8.33 8.97 -14.37
N ARG A 235 -9.53 8.75 -14.93
CA ARG A 235 -9.78 8.92 -16.37
C ARG A 235 -9.65 10.36 -16.84
N GLU A 236 -10.19 11.32 -16.08
CA GLU A 236 -10.14 12.76 -16.40
C GLU A 236 -8.69 13.26 -16.57
N PHE A 237 -7.76 12.77 -15.73
CA PHE A 237 -6.35 13.15 -15.78
C PHE A 237 -5.44 12.11 -16.47
N GLN A 238 -6.00 10.98 -16.91
CA GLN A 238 -5.27 9.86 -17.52
C GLN A 238 -4.12 9.31 -16.66
N VAL A 239 -4.36 9.22 -15.34
CA VAL A 239 -3.36 8.80 -14.36
C VAL A 239 -3.61 7.38 -13.85
N PRO A 240 -2.56 6.61 -13.53
CA PRO A 240 -2.71 5.30 -12.92
C PRO A 240 -3.31 5.40 -11.51
N LEU A 241 -4.11 4.39 -11.14
CA LEU A 241 -4.87 4.35 -9.90
C LEU A 241 -4.76 2.96 -9.25
N VAL A 242 -4.74 2.91 -7.93
CA VAL A 242 -4.98 1.74 -7.09
C VAL A 242 -6.11 2.11 -6.13
N ILE A 243 -7.11 1.24 -5.94
CA ILE A 243 -8.14 1.44 -4.90
C ILE A 243 -7.70 0.77 -3.61
N GLU A 244 -7.61 1.55 -2.53
CA GLU A 244 -7.32 1.08 -1.18
C GLU A 244 -8.63 0.84 -0.42
N HIS A 245 -8.64 -0.21 0.40
CA HIS A 245 -9.77 -0.78 1.14
C HIS A 245 -10.86 -1.42 0.28
N CYS A 246 -11.33 -0.69 -0.74
CA CYS A 246 -12.27 -1.19 -1.75
C CYS A 246 -13.48 -1.94 -1.16
N THR A 247 -14.04 -1.43 -0.05
CA THR A 247 -15.00 -2.18 0.78
C THR A 247 -16.26 -2.60 0.02
N GLU A 248 -16.85 -1.69 -0.75
CA GLU A 248 -17.98 -1.97 -1.65
C GLU A 248 -17.52 -2.37 -3.06
N GLY A 249 -16.23 -2.66 -3.27
CA GLY A 249 -15.69 -3.03 -4.59
C GLY A 249 -16.35 -4.26 -5.20
N HIS A 250 -16.87 -5.17 -4.37
CA HIS A 250 -17.61 -6.34 -4.84
C HIS A 250 -18.92 -5.98 -5.56
N LEU A 251 -19.45 -4.76 -5.38
CA LEU A 251 -20.60 -4.23 -6.13
C LEU A 251 -20.18 -3.63 -7.47
N LEU A 252 -18.88 -3.45 -7.70
CA LEU A 252 -18.29 -2.76 -8.86
C LEU A 252 -17.23 -3.60 -9.57
N ALA A 253 -17.35 -4.93 -9.51
CA ALA A 253 -16.31 -5.82 -10.01
C ALA A 253 -16.09 -5.66 -11.53
N GLU A 254 -17.17 -5.46 -12.29
CA GLU A 254 -17.12 -5.22 -13.74
C GLU A 254 -16.49 -3.85 -14.06
N GLU A 255 -16.86 -2.79 -13.33
CA GLU A 255 -16.31 -1.46 -13.54
C GLU A 255 -14.83 -1.38 -13.20
N LEU A 256 -14.40 -2.05 -12.12
CA LEU A 256 -13.00 -2.13 -11.72
C LEU A 256 -12.16 -2.93 -12.72
N GLN A 257 -12.71 -4.05 -13.23
CA GLN A 257 -12.07 -4.83 -14.28
C GLN A 257 -11.95 -4.03 -15.58
N ALA A 258 -13.03 -3.38 -16.01
CA ALA A 258 -13.06 -2.61 -17.25
C ALA A 258 -12.12 -1.40 -17.20
N ALA A 259 -11.93 -0.81 -16.00
CA ALA A 259 -10.95 0.25 -15.78
C ALA A 259 -9.50 -0.27 -15.70
N GLY A 260 -9.28 -1.58 -15.53
CA GLY A 260 -7.96 -2.17 -15.35
C GLY A 260 -7.25 -1.73 -14.06
N VAL A 261 -8.02 -1.39 -13.02
CA VAL A 261 -7.49 -0.81 -11.77
C VAL A 261 -7.35 -1.89 -10.69
N PRO A 262 -6.15 -2.08 -10.10
CA PRO A 262 -5.96 -3.01 -8.99
C PRO A 262 -6.62 -2.50 -7.70
N ALA A 263 -6.89 -3.43 -6.78
CA ALA A 263 -7.47 -3.13 -5.47
C ALA A 263 -6.64 -3.77 -4.34
N VAL A 264 -6.39 -3.01 -3.28
CA VAL A 264 -5.90 -3.51 -1.99
C VAL A 264 -7.10 -3.57 -1.05
N VAL A 265 -7.48 -4.76 -0.61
CA VAL A 265 -8.71 -4.98 0.16
C VAL A 265 -8.38 -5.28 1.62
N GLY A 266 -9.03 -4.55 2.53
CA GLY A 266 -8.80 -4.63 3.97
C GLY A 266 -9.03 -3.29 4.66
N PRO A 267 -9.01 -3.23 6.00
CA PRO A 267 -8.88 -4.35 6.92
C PRO A 267 -10.20 -5.12 7.06
N GLY A 268 -10.13 -6.46 7.06
CA GLY A 268 -11.32 -7.33 7.17
C GLY A 268 -11.73 -7.68 8.60
N LEU A 269 -10.74 -7.85 9.48
CA LEU A 269 -10.90 -8.38 10.84
C LEU A 269 -11.12 -7.28 11.89
N THR A 270 -12.06 -6.39 11.63
CA THR A 270 -12.40 -5.28 12.53
C THR A 270 -13.92 -5.14 12.71
N SER A 271 -14.38 -4.19 13.53
CA SER A 271 -15.79 -3.79 13.65
C SER A 271 -16.19 -2.78 12.58
N ARG A 272 -17.47 -2.70 12.19
CA ARG A 272 -17.93 -1.77 11.14
C ARG A 272 -18.16 -0.40 11.78
N ALA A 273 -17.08 0.32 12.07
CA ALA A 273 -17.10 1.54 12.86
C ALA A 273 -17.76 2.75 12.16
N LYS A 274 -17.99 2.69 10.85
CA LYS A 274 -18.52 3.78 10.01
C LYS A 274 -19.62 3.28 9.09
N VAL A 275 -20.47 4.21 8.62
CA VAL A 275 -21.58 3.88 7.72
C VAL A 275 -21.06 3.33 6.39
N GLU A 276 -19.99 3.91 5.85
CA GLU A 276 -19.31 3.43 4.64
C GLU A 276 -18.67 2.03 4.76
N LEU A 277 -18.61 1.46 5.96
CA LEU A 277 -18.12 0.10 6.21
C LEU A 277 -19.24 -0.94 6.28
N LYS A 278 -20.51 -0.55 6.09
CA LYS A 278 -21.69 -1.42 6.21
C LYS A 278 -21.55 -2.73 5.44
N GLU A 279 -21.06 -2.68 4.20
CA GLU A 279 -20.95 -3.84 3.31
C GLU A 279 -19.63 -4.61 3.45
N ARG A 280 -18.81 -4.31 4.47
CA ARG A 280 -17.53 -5.00 4.65
C ARG A 280 -17.73 -6.51 4.79
N THR A 281 -16.96 -7.27 4.02
CA THR A 281 -17.03 -8.74 3.99
C THR A 281 -15.70 -9.34 3.53
N PHE A 282 -15.39 -10.54 4.00
CA PHE A 282 -14.24 -11.31 3.49
C PHE A 282 -14.46 -11.85 2.06
N LYS A 283 -15.66 -11.71 1.51
CA LYS A 283 -15.97 -12.15 0.13
C LYS A 283 -15.42 -11.22 -0.95
N THR A 284 -15.18 -9.95 -0.62
CA THR A 284 -14.81 -8.92 -1.61
C THR A 284 -13.54 -9.26 -2.40
N PRO A 285 -12.43 -9.70 -1.79
CA PRO A 285 -11.23 -10.10 -2.53
C PRO A 285 -11.52 -11.21 -3.55
N GLY A 286 -12.26 -12.25 -3.15
CA GLY A 286 -12.59 -13.37 -4.02
C GLY A 286 -13.54 -13.00 -5.18
N VAL A 287 -14.49 -12.09 -4.96
CA VAL A 287 -15.36 -11.56 -6.02
C VAL A 287 -14.53 -10.79 -7.06
N LEU A 288 -13.67 -9.88 -6.60
CA LEU A 288 -12.82 -9.07 -7.47
C LEU A 288 -11.81 -9.94 -8.24
N ALA A 289 -11.17 -10.90 -7.57
CA ALA A 289 -10.22 -11.81 -8.21
C ALA A 289 -10.89 -12.67 -9.28
N ARG A 290 -12.09 -13.20 -9.04
CA ARG A 290 -12.86 -13.95 -10.05
C ARG A 290 -13.27 -13.10 -11.25
N ALA A 291 -13.50 -11.82 -11.05
CA ALA A 291 -13.75 -10.88 -12.15
C ALA A 291 -12.47 -10.53 -12.93
N GLY A 292 -11.28 -10.94 -12.48
CA GLY A 292 -10.01 -10.63 -13.14
C GLY A 292 -9.35 -9.33 -12.67
N VAL A 293 -9.84 -8.72 -11.58
CA VAL A 293 -9.17 -7.59 -10.94
C VAL A 293 -7.93 -8.09 -10.20
N LYS A 294 -6.80 -7.37 -10.33
CA LYS A 294 -5.60 -7.66 -9.54
C LYS A 294 -5.83 -7.22 -8.09
N VAL A 295 -5.83 -8.18 -7.16
CA VAL A 295 -6.15 -7.96 -5.75
C VAL A 295 -4.93 -8.21 -4.87
N ALA A 296 -4.71 -7.33 -3.90
CA ALA A 296 -3.88 -7.56 -2.73
C ALA A 296 -4.72 -7.42 -1.45
N LEU A 297 -4.20 -7.91 -0.33
CA LEU A 297 -4.80 -7.74 0.99
C LEU A 297 -3.95 -6.81 1.84
N CYS A 298 -4.58 -6.19 2.82
CA CYS A 298 -3.89 -5.42 3.85
C CYS A 298 -4.48 -5.64 5.24
N THR A 299 -3.63 -5.46 6.24
CA THR A 299 -4.03 -5.33 7.65
C THR A 299 -4.47 -3.92 7.99
N ASP A 300 -4.07 -2.93 7.18
CA ASP A 300 -4.25 -1.51 7.50
C ASP A 300 -3.71 -1.17 8.90
N HIS A 301 -2.63 -1.86 9.29
CA HIS A 301 -2.04 -1.75 10.62
C HIS A 301 -1.85 -0.27 11.00
N PRO A 302 -2.30 0.14 12.20
CA PRO A 302 -2.63 -0.72 13.35
C PRO A 302 -4.09 -1.18 13.47
N GLU A 303 -4.97 -0.94 12.48
CA GLU A 303 -6.39 -1.35 12.56
C GLU A 303 -6.55 -2.87 12.77
N VAL A 304 -5.73 -3.66 12.09
CA VAL A 304 -5.44 -5.05 12.43
C VAL A 304 -3.94 -5.15 12.70
N PRO A 305 -3.50 -5.79 13.80
CA PRO A 305 -2.08 -6.00 14.03
C PRO A 305 -1.40 -6.71 12.86
N ILE A 306 -0.21 -6.24 12.49
CA ILE A 306 0.47 -6.55 11.22
C ILE A 306 0.79 -8.05 11.05
N GLN A 307 1.02 -8.75 12.16
CA GLN A 307 1.26 -10.19 12.22
C GLN A 307 0.08 -11.06 11.75
N TYR A 308 -1.12 -10.49 11.64
CA TYR A 308 -2.33 -11.21 11.27
C TYR A 308 -2.70 -11.12 9.78
N LEU A 309 -1.80 -10.66 8.91
CA LEU A 309 -2.03 -10.65 7.46
C LEU A 309 -2.37 -12.05 6.92
N SER A 310 -1.68 -13.09 7.39
CA SER A 310 -1.94 -14.49 7.02
C SER A 310 -3.34 -14.95 7.41
N LEU A 311 -3.82 -14.54 8.59
CA LEU A 311 -5.18 -14.82 9.04
C LEU A 311 -6.22 -14.10 8.18
N CYS A 312 -5.97 -12.84 7.82
CA CYS A 312 -6.83 -12.09 6.89
C CYS A 312 -6.91 -12.80 5.52
N ALA A 313 -5.78 -13.29 5.01
CA ALA A 313 -5.74 -14.08 3.78
C ALA A 313 -6.54 -15.39 3.90
N ALA A 314 -6.35 -16.15 4.98
CA ALA A 314 -7.09 -17.39 5.23
C ALA A 314 -8.61 -17.19 5.27
N LEU A 315 -9.08 -16.05 5.79
CA LEU A 315 -10.51 -15.72 5.83
C LEU A 315 -11.04 -15.27 4.46
N ALA A 316 -10.22 -14.63 3.62
CA ALA A 316 -10.60 -14.12 2.30
C ALA A 316 -10.75 -15.22 1.23
N VAL A 317 -10.06 -16.36 1.40
CA VAL A 317 -10.04 -17.47 0.42
C VAL A 317 -11.01 -18.61 0.73
N ARG A 318 -11.91 -18.40 1.71
CA ARG A 318 -12.95 -19.37 2.10
C ARG A 318 -14.16 -19.37 1.16
#